data_AF-A0A7Y4P376-F1
#
_entry.id   AF-A0A7Y4P376-F1
#
_cell.length_a   1.000
_cell.length_b   1.000
_cell.length_c   1.000
_cell.angle_alpha   90.00
_cell.angle_beta   90.00
_cell.angle_gamma   90.00
#
_symmetry.space_group_name_H-M   'P 1'
#
loop_
_entity.id
_entity.type
_entity.pdbx_description
1 polymer ?
#
loop_
_entity_poly.entity_id
_entity_poly.type
_entity_poly.pdbx_seq_one_letter_code
_entity_poly.pdbx_strand_id
1 'polypeptide(L)'
;MNVGRTPDSEIPDVGNGLWERIRDAVQAESGAETSLWNGQLDYTNNANRGETWEDGRMCLNRADVVEPLQEMYATAGQPATPEQWIKRRNALKTVIHEYSHVTAPDGHTHADREAQLRRGLARPIEEGVTEAWSQDVVDRVAVRVLPAEMAEQIKAVRDVRGPHAYPAWEPAARSLAGRVGADVGLDGTEVLRRMSAETLEGKARVVADLLYDASDLPNVVPPSEEQTVREEISDWIQGKFAELDALYWDPRANRDAISKQRGLEIAAGASDVVRDAEKFYRTWHHPTQELDKLRGVLEGQAPAAGAPRVPQGEAAQGRRTAQPVEQIATRGTPAR
;
A
#
# COMPACT_ATOMS: atom_id res chain seq x y z
N MET A 1 -8.98 13.38 13.78
CA MET A 1 -8.77 14.66 14.51
C MET A 1 -7.80 15.50 13.69
N ASN A 2 -8.01 16.82 13.54
CA ASN A 2 -7.04 17.67 12.86
C ASN A 2 -5.89 17.96 13.81
N VAL A 3 -4.78 17.23 13.66
CA VAL A 3 -3.53 17.51 14.38
C VAL A 3 -2.90 18.75 13.75
N GLY A 4 -2.79 19.83 14.52
CA GLY A 4 -2.03 21.02 14.13
C GLY A 4 -0.56 20.84 14.49
N ARG A 5 0.32 21.66 13.88
CA ARG A 5 1.75 21.61 14.22
C ARG A 5 1.99 21.88 15.70
N THR A 6 2.91 21.13 16.27
CA THR A 6 3.31 21.26 17.67
C THR A 6 4.23 22.48 17.88
N PRO A 7 4.24 23.11 19.08
CA PRO A 7 5.09 24.27 19.36
C PRO A 7 6.60 23.99 19.32
N ASP A 8 7.02 22.74 19.40
CA ASP A 8 8.42 22.28 19.37
C ASP A 8 8.93 21.95 17.96
N SER A 9 8.11 22.12 16.91
CA SER A 9 8.56 21.99 15.53
C SER A 9 9.64 23.04 15.20
N GLU A 10 10.74 22.59 14.61
CA GLU A 10 11.84 23.47 14.19
C GLU A 10 11.49 24.28 12.94
N ILE A 11 10.67 23.70 12.05
CA ILE A 11 10.28 24.33 10.78
C ILE A 11 9.25 25.44 11.07
N PRO A 12 9.54 26.70 10.70
CA PRO A 12 8.66 27.84 10.95
C PRO A 12 7.41 27.76 10.10
N ASP A 13 6.40 28.54 10.48
CA ASP A 13 5.19 28.62 9.66
C ASP A 13 5.49 29.29 8.33
N VAL A 14 4.86 28.80 7.27
CA VAL A 14 4.97 29.34 5.92
C VAL A 14 3.56 29.64 5.45
N GLY A 15 3.32 30.88 4.99
CA GLY A 15 2.08 31.22 4.30
C GLY A 15 0.80 30.94 5.09
N ASN A 16 0.81 31.17 6.40
CA ASN A 16 -0.31 30.95 7.32
C ASN A 16 -0.82 29.50 7.31
N GLY A 17 -0.01 28.56 7.82
CA GLY A 17 -0.37 27.14 7.92
C GLY A 17 -0.29 26.38 6.59
N LEU A 18 0.71 26.66 5.74
CA LEU A 18 0.90 25.92 4.50
C LEU A 18 1.05 24.41 4.74
N TRP A 19 1.78 24.01 5.79
CA TRP A 19 2.06 22.60 6.09
C TRP A 19 0.78 21.82 6.36
N GLU A 20 -0.08 22.34 7.23
CA GLU A 20 -1.40 21.77 7.54
C GLU A 20 -2.30 21.74 6.31
N ARG A 21 -2.29 22.81 5.50
CA ARG A 21 -3.08 22.85 4.25
C ARG A 21 -2.61 21.80 3.25
N ILE A 22 -1.30 21.54 3.14
CA ILE A 22 -0.77 20.47 2.31
C ILE A 22 -1.20 19.10 2.87
N ARG A 23 -1.07 18.88 4.18
CA ARG A 23 -1.52 17.64 4.84
C ARG A 23 -3.00 17.35 4.55
N ASP A 24 -3.86 18.35 4.77
CA ASP A 24 -5.30 18.25 4.51
C ASP A 24 -5.59 17.98 3.03
N ALA A 25 -4.84 18.63 2.12
CA ALA A 25 -4.97 18.39 0.69
C ALA A 25 -4.51 16.98 0.30
N VAL A 26 -3.40 16.48 0.86
CA VAL A 26 -2.90 15.13 0.61
C VAL A 26 -3.92 14.09 1.05
N GLN A 27 -4.47 14.23 2.26
CA GLN A 27 -5.51 13.35 2.76
C GLN A 27 -6.76 13.38 1.85
N ALA A 28 -7.20 14.57 1.45
CA ALA A 28 -8.37 14.71 0.58
C ALA A 28 -8.14 14.13 -0.83
N GLU A 29 -6.96 14.31 -1.40
CA GLU A 29 -6.64 13.83 -2.76
C GLU A 29 -6.33 12.33 -2.80
N SER A 30 -5.75 11.76 -1.75
CA SER A 30 -5.55 10.31 -1.66
C SER A 30 -6.88 9.61 -1.34
N GLY A 31 -7.77 10.28 -0.63
CA GLY A 31 -8.99 9.68 -0.08
C GLY A 31 -8.72 8.84 1.18
N ALA A 32 -7.56 9.03 1.81
CA ALA A 32 -7.24 8.39 3.08
C ALA A 32 -8.20 8.88 4.19
N GLU A 33 -8.59 7.96 5.06
CA GLU A 33 -9.54 8.25 6.14
C GLU A 33 -8.87 9.04 7.27
N THR A 34 -7.57 8.79 7.50
CA THR A 34 -6.78 9.48 8.52
C THR A 34 -5.37 9.82 8.06
N SER A 35 -4.70 10.64 8.86
CA SER A 35 -3.27 10.93 8.76
C SER A 35 -2.60 10.61 10.10
N LEU A 36 -1.51 9.85 10.04
CA LEU A 36 -0.62 9.57 11.17
C LEU A 36 0.42 10.67 11.35
N TRP A 37 0.24 11.87 10.81
CA TRP A 37 1.15 12.96 11.13
C TRP A 37 0.97 13.39 12.59
N ASN A 38 2.05 13.40 13.36
CA ASN A 38 2.00 13.75 14.79
C ASN A 38 2.10 15.25 15.08
N GLY A 39 2.20 16.09 14.03
CA GLY A 39 2.32 17.53 14.15
C GLY A 39 3.76 18.04 14.22
N GLN A 40 4.77 17.17 14.27
CA GLN A 40 6.16 17.59 14.38
C GLN A 40 6.88 17.67 13.02
N LEU A 41 7.59 18.78 12.82
CA LEU A 41 8.39 19.08 11.63
C LEU A 41 9.81 19.51 12.02
N ASP A 42 10.81 18.71 11.66
CA ASP A 42 12.23 18.91 11.96
C ASP A 42 13.03 19.24 10.69
N TYR A 43 14.23 19.81 10.85
CA TYR A 43 15.16 20.02 9.74
C TYR A 43 16.14 18.87 9.54
N THR A 44 16.54 18.69 8.28
CA THR A 44 17.79 18.01 7.94
C THR A 44 18.65 18.88 7.02
N ASN A 45 19.97 18.70 7.10
CA ASN A 45 20.94 19.26 6.16
C ASN A 45 21.64 18.15 5.34
N ASN A 46 21.15 16.91 5.43
CA ASN A 46 21.69 15.78 4.69
C ASN A 46 21.22 15.82 3.23
N ALA A 47 21.77 14.94 2.38
CA ALA A 47 21.37 14.86 0.97
C ALA A 47 19.90 14.41 0.75
N ASN A 48 19.24 13.87 1.77
CA ASN A 48 17.83 13.50 1.71
C ASN A 48 16.96 14.76 1.74
N ARG A 49 15.96 14.84 0.86
CA ARG A 49 15.04 15.99 0.77
C ARG A 49 13.93 15.95 1.82
N GLY A 50 13.51 14.76 2.20
CA GLY A 50 12.48 14.52 3.18
C GLY A 50 12.66 13.13 3.79
N GLU A 51 12.10 12.94 4.98
CA GLU A 51 11.97 11.64 5.63
C GLU A 51 10.78 11.68 6.58
N THR A 52 10.08 10.54 6.68
CA THR A 52 8.95 10.36 7.57
C THR A 52 9.21 9.19 8.51
N TRP A 53 9.23 9.46 9.81
CA TRP A 53 9.55 8.47 10.84
C TRP A 53 8.34 7.64 11.29
N GLU A 54 8.61 6.61 12.10
CA GLU A 54 7.62 5.65 12.61
C GLU A 54 6.56 6.31 13.52
N ASP A 55 6.98 7.30 14.29
CA ASP A 55 6.12 8.12 15.15
C ASP A 55 5.34 9.20 14.39
N GLY A 56 5.43 9.22 13.05
CA GLY A 56 4.74 10.18 12.18
C GLY A 56 5.33 11.59 12.19
N ARG A 57 6.50 11.77 12.80
CA ARG A 57 7.31 12.99 12.67
C ARG A 57 7.91 13.04 11.27
N MET A 58 8.03 14.25 10.73
CA MET A 58 8.61 14.47 9.41
C MET A 58 9.84 15.37 9.52
N CYS A 59 10.84 15.05 8.72
CA CYS A 59 12.07 15.82 8.59
C CYS A 59 12.19 16.34 7.16
N LEU A 60 12.41 17.64 6.97
CA LEU A 60 12.55 18.24 5.63
C LEU A 60 13.90 18.92 5.46
N ASN A 61 14.46 18.80 4.26
CA ASN A 61 15.71 19.47 3.94
C ASN A 61 15.52 20.99 3.94
N ARG A 62 16.37 21.70 4.69
CA ARG A 62 16.29 23.14 4.81
C ARG A 62 16.42 23.84 3.46
N ALA A 63 17.51 23.58 2.73
CA ALA A 63 17.85 24.29 1.50
C ALA A 63 17.05 23.84 0.27
N ASP A 64 16.66 22.57 0.23
CA ASP A 64 15.99 21.98 -0.94
C ASP A 64 14.45 22.00 -0.84
N VAL A 65 13.90 22.14 0.37
CA VAL A 65 12.44 22.09 0.60
C VAL A 65 11.94 23.33 1.32
N VAL A 66 12.43 23.60 2.52
CA VAL A 66 11.86 24.64 3.38
C VAL A 66 12.12 26.05 2.83
N GLU A 67 13.38 26.37 2.53
CA GLU A 67 13.79 27.68 2.00
C GLU A 67 13.09 28.01 0.67
N PRO A 68 13.01 27.11 -0.34
CA PRO A 68 12.26 27.39 -1.56
C PRO A 68 10.80 27.76 -1.33
N LEU A 69 10.11 27.08 -0.39
CA LEU A 69 8.71 27.38 -0.07
C LEU A 69 8.58 28.68 0.73
N GLN A 70 9.51 28.99 1.62
CA GLN A 70 9.57 30.28 2.32
C GLN A 70 9.80 31.43 1.35
N GLU A 71 10.79 31.31 0.47
CA GLU A 71 11.12 32.30 -0.55
C GLU A 71 9.93 32.57 -1.48
N MET A 72 9.18 31.54 -1.83
CA MET A 72 7.96 31.67 -2.64
C MET A 72 6.94 32.64 -2.03
N TYR A 73 6.75 32.60 -0.71
CA TYR A 73 5.86 33.52 -0.01
C TYR A 73 6.52 34.88 0.26
N ALA A 74 7.80 34.91 0.64
CA ALA A 74 8.52 36.16 0.93
C ALA A 74 8.66 37.06 -0.32
N THR A 75 8.72 36.46 -1.51
CA THR A 75 8.85 37.15 -2.80
C THR A 75 7.54 37.18 -3.59
N ALA A 76 6.39 36.97 -2.93
CA ALA A 76 5.09 37.01 -3.58
C ALA A 76 4.87 38.33 -4.33
N GLY A 77 4.42 38.24 -5.58
CA GLY A 77 4.23 39.40 -6.47
C GLY A 77 5.51 39.90 -7.16
N GLN A 78 6.68 39.35 -6.84
CA GLN A 78 7.93 39.64 -7.55
C GLN A 78 8.16 38.65 -8.70
N PRO A 79 8.82 39.07 -9.80
CA PRO A 79 9.22 38.15 -10.87
C PRO A 79 10.15 37.06 -10.33
N ALA A 80 9.94 35.82 -10.78
CA ALA A 80 10.82 34.68 -10.51
C ALA A 80 11.15 33.96 -11.82
N THR A 81 12.34 33.35 -11.89
CA THR A 81 12.78 32.59 -13.07
C THR A 81 12.10 31.21 -13.12
N PRO A 82 12.07 30.55 -14.30
CA PRO A 82 11.58 29.17 -14.41
C PRO A 82 12.29 28.21 -13.44
N GLU A 83 13.61 28.38 -13.25
CA GLU A 83 14.41 27.53 -12.35
C GLU A 83 13.97 27.68 -10.88
N GLN A 84 13.61 28.91 -10.46
CA GLN A 84 13.07 29.13 -9.11
C GLN A 84 11.70 28.44 -8.94
N TRP A 85 10.83 28.51 -9.95
CA TRP A 85 9.54 27.81 -9.91
C TRP A 85 9.69 26.29 -9.94
N ILE A 86 10.67 25.75 -10.68
CA ILE A 86 11.00 24.32 -10.67
C ILE A 86 11.43 23.88 -9.27
N LYS A 87 12.31 24.65 -8.61
CA LYS A 87 12.71 24.37 -7.22
C LYS A 87 11.52 24.36 -6.27
N ARG A 88 10.66 25.38 -6.33
CA ARG A 88 9.43 25.50 -5.51
C ARG A 88 8.46 24.34 -5.75
N ARG A 89 8.26 23.93 -7.01
CA ARG A 89 7.43 22.77 -7.36
C ARG A 89 7.99 21.48 -6.80
N ASN A 90 9.30 21.27 -6.94
CA ASN A 90 9.96 20.09 -6.40
C ASN A 90 9.89 20.05 -4.87
N ALA A 91 10.07 21.19 -4.20
CA ALA A 91 9.88 21.32 -2.76
C ALA A 91 8.45 20.96 -2.34
N LEU A 92 7.43 21.53 -3.00
CA LEU A 92 6.02 21.20 -2.74
C LEU A 92 5.74 19.71 -2.94
N LYS A 93 6.23 19.12 -4.04
CA LYS A 93 6.11 17.69 -4.31
C LYS A 93 6.75 16.84 -3.22
N THR A 94 7.92 17.23 -2.71
CA THR A 94 8.57 16.50 -1.60
C THR A 94 7.68 16.51 -0.37
N VAL A 95 7.09 17.66 0.00
CA VAL A 95 6.20 17.73 1.17
C VAL A 95 4.96 16.84 0.98
N ILE A 96 4.40 16.82 -0.23
CA ILE A 96 3.29 15.92 -0.60
C ILE A 96 3.70 14.46 -0.47
N HIS A 97 4.89 14.10 -0.97
CA HIS A 97 5.47 12.77 -0.89
C HIS A 97 5.58 12.32 0.58
N GLU A 98 6.19 13.14 1.43
CA GLU A 98 6.33 12.82 2.86
C GLU A 98 4.96 12.67 3.55
N TYR A 99 4.00 13.57 3.28
CA TYR A 99 2.66 13.42 3.87
C TYR A 99 1.92 12.17 3.39
N SER A 100 2.21 11.66 2.20
CA SER A 100 1.62 10.40 1.71
C SER A 100 2.24 9.15 2.32
N HIS A 101 3.34 9.25 3.06
CA HIS A 101 3.79 8.14 3.91
C HIS A 101 2.92 7.99 5.16
N VAL A 102 2.31 9.06 5.64
CA VAL A 102 1.46 9.06 6.85
C VAL A 102 -0.04 9.00 6.54
N THR A 103 -0.46 8.80 5.29
CA THR A 103 -1.86 8.49 4.99
C THR A 103 -2.18 7.06 5.39
N ALA A 104 -3.35 6.86 5.99
CA ALA A 104 -3.78 5.54 6.44
C ALA A 104 -5.31 5.38 6.42
N PRO A 105 -5.80 4.12 6.40
CA PRO A 105 -7.18 3.79 6.74
C PRO A 105 -7.52 4.11 8.20
N ASP A 106 -8.81 4.17 8.53
CA ASP A 106 -9.28 4.38 9.89
C ASP A 106 -8.84 3.25 10.82
N GLY A 107 -8.62 3.60 12.09
CA GLY A 107 -8.15 2.68 13.11
C GLY A 107 -6.66 2.30 13.05
N HIS A 108 -5.92 2.68 12.01
CA HIS A 108 -4.47 2.44 11.98
C HIS A 108 -3.71 3.36 12.95
N THR A 109 -2.67 2.85 13.60
CA THR A 109 -1.90 3.57 14.62
C THR A 109 -0.43 3.72 14.27
N HIS A 110 0.30 4.56 15.02
CA HIS A 110 1.76 4.63 14.93
C HIS A 110 2.46 3.31 15.29
N ALA A 111 1.89 2.54 16.23
CA ALA A 111 2.44 1.23 16.61
C ALA A 111 2.34 0.23 15.45
N ASP A 112 1.25 0.29 14.68
CA ASP A 112 1.10 -0.53 13.47
C ASP A 112 2.12 -0.13 12.40
N ARG A 113 2.29 1.18 12.15
CA ARG A 113 3.32 1.71 11.25
C ARG A 113 4.73 1.24 11.63
N GLU A 114 5.09 1.38 12.91
CA GLU A 114 6.37 0.93 13.46
C GLU A 114 6.58 -0.58 13.23
N ALA A 115 5.55 -1.40 13.50
CA ALA A 115 5.60 -2.84 13.26
C ALA A 115 5.81 -3.18 11.77
N GLN A 116 5.18 -2.44 10.85
CA GLN A 116 5.35 -2.61 9.41
C GLN A 116 6.77 -2.24 8.95
N LEU A 117 7.27 -1.09 9.40
CA LEU A 117 8.63 -0.61 9.06
C LEU A 117 9.71 -1.61 9.49
N ARG A 118 9.57 -2.22 10.68
CA ARG A 118 10.51 -3.24 11.19
C ARG A 118 10.60 -4.50 10.33
N ARG A 119 9.57 -4.83 9.55
CA ARG A 119 9.60 -5.99 8.63
C ARG A 119 10.43 -5.71 7.37
N GLY A 120 10.52 -4.45 6.94
CA GLY A 120 11.44 -4.01 5.88
C GLY A 120 11.11 -4.48 4.45
N LEU A 121 10.02 -5.22 4.23
CA LEU A 121 9.70 -5.80 2.92
C LEU A 121 8.96 -4.85 1.97
N ALA A 122 8.48 -3.70 2.45
CA ALA A 122 7.56 -2.83 1.71
C ALA A 122 8.13 -1.55 1.14
N ARG A 123 9.41 -1.27 1.37
CA ARG A 123 9.99 -0.01 0.94
C ARG A 123 9.89 0.23 -0.57
N PRO A 124 10.22 -0.72 -1.48
CA PRO A 124 10.16 -0.43 -2.92
C PRO A 124 8.76 -0.11 -3.44
N ILE A 125 7.73 -0.84 -2.99
CA ILE A 125 6.35 -0.55 -3.41
C ILE A 125 5.84 0.74 -2.78
N GLU A 126 6.16 1.00 -1.51
CA GLU A 126 5.76 2.22 -0.82
C GLU A 126 6.34 3.45 -1.52
N GLU A 127 7.65 3.54 -1.63
CA GLU A 127 8.35 4.67 -2.23
C GLU A 127 7.98 4.84 -3.70
N GLY A 128 7.85 3.74 -4.45
CA GLY A 128 7.43 3.75 -5.84
C GLY A 128 6.04 4.36 -6.03
N VAL A 129 5.07 3.96 -5.21
CA VAL A 129 3.70 4.50 -5.24
C VAL A 129 3.65 5.94 -4.76
N THR A 130 4.27 6.24 -3.62
CA THR A 130 4.32 7.59 -3.02
C THR A 130 4.95 8.59 -3.99
N GLU A 131 6.03 8.22 -4.67
CA GLU A 131 6.66 9.05 -5.70
C GLU A 131 5.78 9.20 -6.95
N ALA A 132 5.21 8.11 -7.48
CA ALA A 132 4.34 8.17 -8.65
C ALA A 132 3.11 9.06 -8.39
N TRP A 133 2.46 8.86 -7.26
CA TRP A 133 1.23 9.56 -6.88
C TRP A 133 1.50 11.05 -6.56
N SER A 134 2.55 11.36 -5.80
CA SER A 134 2.90 12.75 -5.47
C SER A 134 3.21 13.59 -6.73
N GLN A 135 3.82 12.98 -7.75
CA GLN A 135 4.02 13.63 -9.05
C GLN A 135 2.70 13.91 -9.80
N ASP A 136 1.70 13.04 -9.68
CA ASP A 136 0.40 13.15 -10.38
C ASP A 136 -0.55 14.14 -9.71
N VAL A 137 -0.37 14.40 -8.41
CA VAL A 137 -1.29 15.22 -7.60
C VAL A 137 -0.78 16.63 -7.33
N VAL A 138 0.52 16.91 -7.48
CA VAL A 138 1.12 18.20 -7.07
C VAL A 138 0.44 19.42 -7.68
N ASP A 139 -0.02 19.36 -8.93
CA ASP A 139 -0.73 20.45 -9.57
C ASP A 139 -2.11 20.70 -8.92
N ARG A 140 -2.84 19.63 -8.53
CA ARG A 140 -4.14 19.72 -7.84
C ARG A 140 -3.97 20.23 -6.41
N VAL A 141 -2.97 19.71 -5.69
CA VAL A 141 -2.63 20.20 -4.36
C VAL A 141 -2.24 21.68 -4.41
N ALA A 142 -1.40 22.09 -5.38
CA ALA A 142 -1.00 23.49 -5.55
C ALA A 142 -2.20 24.42 -5.70
N VAL A 143 -3.18 24.06 -6.55
CA VAL A 143 -4.43 24.82 -6.73
C VAL A 143 -5.22 24.94 -5.43
N ARG A 144 -5.22 23.90 -4.59
CA ARG A 144 -5.96 23.88 -3.32
C ARG A 144 -5.29 24.69 -2.21
N VAL A 145 -3.97 24.69 -2.15
CA VAL A 145 -3.21 25.19 -0.97
C VAL A 145 -2.47 26.49 -1.22
N LEU A 146 -2.26 26.91 -2.46
CA LEU A 146 -1.53 28.13 -2.78
C LEU A 146 -2.47 29.26 -3.22
N PRO A 147 -2.04 30.54 -3.10
CA PRO A 147 -2.67 31.63 -3.83
C PRO A 147 -2.75 31.31 -5.33
N ALA A 148 -3.85 31.70 -5.99
CA ALA A 148 -4.14 31.33 -7.37
C ALA A 148 -2.99 31.66 -8.34
N GLU A 149 -2.37 32.84 -8.20
CA GLU A 149 -1.23 33.23 -9.03
C GLU A 149 -0.03 32.30 -8.85
N MET A 150 0.30 31.90 -7.62
CA MET A 150 1.39 30.96 -7.36
C MET A 150 1.08 29.57 -7.90
N ALA A 151 -0.17 29.10 -7.76
CA ALA A 151 -0.59 27.81 -8.30
C ALA A 151 -0.42 27.74 -9.82
N GLU A 152 -0.76 28.81 -10.55
CA GLU A 152 -0.53 28.88 -12.00
C GLU A 152 0.95 28.88 -12.36
N GLN A 153 1.82 29.53 -11.58
CA GLN A 153 3.27 29.48 -11.81
C GLN A 153 3.85 28.07 -11.56
N ILE A 154 3.37 27.36 -10.54
CA ILE A 154 3.74 25.95 -10.30
C ILE A 154 3.33 25.06 -11.48
N LYS A 155 2.12 25.25 -12.02
CA LYS A 155 1.62 24.52 -13.20
C LYS A 155 2.40 24.85 -14.48
N ALA A 156 2.86 26.09 -14.63
CA ALA A 156 3.59 26.53 -15.82
C ALA A 156 4.92 25.79 -16.04
N VAL A 157 5.49 25.20 -14.98
CA VAL A 157 6.74 24.42 -15.05
C VAL A 157 6.53 22.91 -14.93
N ARG A 158 5.29 22.41 -15.07
CA ARG A 158 4.94 20.99 -14.89
C ARG A 158 5.67 20.02 -15.83
N ASP A 159 6.04 20.49 -17.02
CA ASP A 159 6.70 19.66 -18.03
C ASP A 159 8.18 19.42 -17.68
N VAL A 160 8.75 20.24 -16.79
CA VAL A 160 10.08 20.03 -16.23
C VAL A 160 9.96 19.14 -15.00
N ARG A 161 9.82 17.84 -15.24
CA ARG A 161 9.94 16.85 -14.18
C ARG A 161 11.36 16.93 -13.60
N GLY A 162 11.46 17.14 -12.29
CA GLY A 162 12.73 16.96 -11.58
C GLY A 162 13.27 15.54 -11.79
N PRO A 163 14.55 15.29 -11.50
CA PRO A 163 15.08 13.93 -11.55
C PRO A 163 14.22 13.00 -10.69
N HIS A 164 13.88 11.82 -11.24
CA HIS A 164 13.15 10.78 -10.51
C HIS A 164 13.92 10.46 -9.23
N ALA A 165 13.31 10.66 -8.06
CA ALA A 165 13.95 10.32 -6.79
C ALA A 165 14.17 8.80 -6.69
N TYR A 166 13.23 8.03 -7.25
CA TYR A 166 13.21 6.57 -7.19
C TYR A 166 13.09 5.95 -8.60
N PRO A 167 14.10 6.11 -9.47
CA PRO A 167 14.04 5.65 -10.86
C PRO A 167 13.99 4.12 -11.00
N ALA A 168 14.24 3.37 -9.92
CA ALA A 168 14.12 1.93 -9.89
C ALA A 168 12.72 1.44 -9.48
N TRP A 169 11.88 2.29 -8.88
CA TRP A 169 10.62 1.87 -8.25
C TRP A 169 9.39 2.61 -8.81
N GLU A 170 9.47 3.92 -9.01
CA GLU A 170 8.34 4.72 -9.48
C GLU A 170 7.85 4.30 -10.89
N PRO A 171 8.73 4.03 -11.89
CA PRO A 171 8.27 3.56 -13.19
C PRO A 171 7.57 2.19 -13.12
N ALA A 172 8.02 1.30 -12.21
CA ALA A 172 7.36 0.03 -11.93
C ALA A 172 5.97 0.24 -11.34
N ALA A 173 5.83 1.11 -10.33
CA ALA A 173 4.53 1.42 -9.72
C ALA A 173 3.53 1.98 -10.75
N ARG A 174 3.96 2.90 -11.62
CA ARG A 174 3.11 3.41 -12.72
C ARG A 174 2.71 2.32 -13.70
N SER A 175 3.63 1.45 -14.07
CA SER A 175 3.36 0.39 -15.05
C SER A 175 2.43 -0.68 -14.49
N LEU A 176 2.63 -1.05 -13.22
CA LEU A 176 1.70 -1.90 -12.48
C LEU A 176 0.30 -1.28 -12.47
N ALA A 177 0.18 -0.05 -11.97
CA ALA A 177 -1.10 0.63 -11.84
C ALA A 177 -1.81 0.83 -13.19
N GLY A 178 -1.08 1.19 -14.25
CA GLY A 178 -1.63 1.32 -15.60
C GLY A 178 -2.11 0.00 -16.17
N ARG A 179 -1.38 -1.10 -15.95
CA ARG A 179 -1.80 -2.42 -16.43
C ARG A 179 -2.99 -2.96 -15.65
N VAL A 180 -2.92 -2.94 -14.32
CA VAL A 180 -4.04 -3.35 -13.45
C VAL A 180 -5.28 -2.52 -13.76
N GLY A 181 -5.13 -1.20 -13.90
CA GLY A 181 -6.23 -0.31 -14.29
C GLY A 181 -6.89 -0.76 -15.58
N ALA A 182 -6.12 -1.07 -16.62
CA ALA A 182 -6.65 -1.58 -17.88
C ALA A 182 -7.40 -2.92 -17.70
N ASP A 183 -6.87 -3.83 -16.88
CA ASP A 183 -7.48 -5.15 -16.64
C ASP A 183 -8.79 -5.05 -15.84
N VAL A 184 -8.94 -4.06 -14.95
CA VAL A 184 -10.12 -3.88 -14.07
C VAL A 184 -11.06 -2.74 -14.47
N GLY A 185 -10.79 -2.07 -15.60
CA GLY A 185 -11.62 -0.96 -16.11
C GLY A 185 -11.47 0.36 -15.35
N LEU A 186 -10.30 0.62 -14.74
CA LEU A 186 -9.95 1.86 -14.05
C LEU A 186 -8.80 2.59 -14.75
N ASP A 187 -8.70 3.90 -14.52
CA ASP A 187 -7.52 4.66 -14.90
C ASP A 187 -6.33 4.32 -13.97
N GLY A 188 -5.10 4.29 -14.52
CA GLY A 188 -3.91 3.98 -13.72
C GLY A 188 -3.66 4.97 -12.58
N THR A 189 -4.01 6.25 -12.76
CA THR A 189 -3.92 7.25 -11.69
C THR A 189 -4.95 7.00 -10.59
N GLU A 190 -6.12 6.43 -10.90
CA GLU A 190 -7.09 6.01 -9.88
C GLU A 190 -6.57 4.81 -9.07
N VAL A 191 -5.90 3.86 -9.72
CA VAL A 191 -5.24 2.74 -9.01
C VAL A 191 -4.15 3.28 -8.07
N LEU A 192 -3.27 4.17 -8.55
CA LEU A 192 -2.26 4.82 -7.71
C LEU A 192 -2.89 5.61 -6.56
N ARG A 193 -4.00 6.31 -6.79
CA ARG A 193 -4.72 7.04 -5.75
C ARG A 193 -5.19 6.09 -4.64
N ARG A 194 -5.81 4.95 -4.98
CA ARG A 194 -6.23 3.95 -3.99
C ARG A 194 -5.04 3.39 -3.22
N MET A 195 -3.95 3.05 -3.91
CA MET A 195 -2.72 2.58 -3.25
C MET A 195 -2.09 3.66 -2.34
N SER A 196 -2.23 4.95 -2.67
CA SER A 196 -1.70 6.05 -1.85
C SER A 196 -2.49 6.26 -0.55
N ALA A 197 -3.75 5.85 -0.50
CA ALA A 197 -4.58 5.94 0.71
C ALA A 197 -4.22 4.90 1.77
N GLU A 198 -3.50 3.85 1.37
CA GLU A 198 -3.14 2.71 2.21
C GLU A 198 -1.77 2.85 2.88
N THR A 199 -1.59 2.06 3.93
CA THR A 199 -0.30 1.94 4.63
C THR A 199 0.70 1.11 3.81
N LEU A 200 1.91 0.91 4.35
CA LEU A 200 3.04 0.22 3.72
C LEU A 200 2.63 -1.11 3.07
N GLU A 201 1.98 -1.96 3.84
CA GLU A 201 1.58 -3.31 3.43
C GLU A 201 0.24 -3.32 2.68
N GLY A 202 -0.58 -2.28 2.84
CA GLY A 202 -1.91 -2.19 2.22
C GLY A 202 -1.84 -1.89 0.71
N LYS A 203 -0.72 -1.33 0.21
CA LYS A 203 -0.60 -0.95 -1.20
C LYS A 203 -0.70 -2.14 -2.16
N ALA A 204 -0.06 -3.27 -1.83
CA ALA A 204 -0.16 -4.50 -2.61
C ALA A 204 -1.56 -5.11 -2.49
N ARG A 205 -2.16 -5.05 -1.29
CA ARG A 205 -3.52 -5.54 -1.03
C ARG A 205 -4.57 -4.83 -1.90
N VAL A 206 -4.48 -3.51 -2.07
CA VAL A 206 -5.40 -2.78 -2.97
C VAL A 206 -5.39 -3.35 -4.39
N VAL A 207 -4.21 -3.69 -4.91
CA VAL A 207 -4.10 -4.27 -6.24
C VAL A 207 -4.65 -5.69 -6.27
N ALA A 208 -4.35 -6.49 -5.24
CA ALA A 208 -4.91 -7.83 -5.09
C ALA A 208 -6.44 -7.80 -5.05
N ASP A 209 -7.02 -6.86 -4.32
CA ASP A 209 -8.46 -6.71 -4.18
C ASP A 209 -9.12 -6.35 -5.50
N LEU A 210 -8.55 -5.38 -6.22
CA LEU A 210 -9.01 -4.99 -7.55
C LEU A 210 -9.01 -6.17 -8.53
N LEU A 211 -7.91 -6.93 -8.56
CA LEU A 211 -7.77 -8.08 -9.47
C LEU A 211 -8.71 -9.22 -9.08
N TYR A 212 -8.87 -9.50 -7.78
CA TYR A 212 -9.80 -10.50 -7.29
C TYR A 212 -11.24 -10.13 -7.68
N ASP A 213 -11.67 -8.91 -7.38
CA ASP A 213 -13.05 -8.46 -7.60
C ASP A 213 -13.44 -8.39 -9.09
N ALA A 214 -12.47 -8.13 -9.96
CA ALA A 214 -12.67 -8.06 -11.41
C ALA A 214 -12.65 -9.43 -12.10
N SER A 215 -12.31 -10.49 -11.37
CA SER A 215 -12.18 -11.86 -11.90
C SER A 215 -13.43 -12.71 -11.65
N ASP A 216 -13.37 -14.00 -11.99
CA ASP A 216 -14.41 -14.97 -11.61
C ASP A 216 -14.23 -15.51 -10.18
N LEU A 217 -13.14 -15.17 -9.48
CA LEU A 217 -12.83 -15.64 -8.12
C LEU A 217 -13.98 -15.45 -7.12
N PRO A 218 -14.68 -14.30 -7.05
CA PRO A 218 -15.81 -14.13 -6.12
C PRO A 218 -16.94 -15.16 -6.30
N ASN A 219 -17.03 -15.79 -7.47
CA ASN A 219 -18.04 -16.79 -7.79
C ASN A 219 -17.58 -18.24 -7.57
N VAL A 220 -16.26 -18.47 -7.47
CA VAL A 220 -15.70 -19.84 -7.41
C VAL A 220 -14.95 -20.13 -6.12
N VAL A 221 -14.44 -19.12 -5.41
CA VAL A 221 -13.73 -19.29 -4.15
C VAL A 221 -14.74 -19.35 -3.00
N PRO A 222 -14.64 -20.33 -2.07
CA PRO A 222 -15.46 -20.32 -0.87
C PRO A 222 -15.23 -19.07 -0.01
N PRO A 223 -16.26 -18.52 0.66
CA PRO A 223 -16.10 -17.34 1.53
C PRO A 223 -15.00 -17.49 2.60
N SER A 224 -14.73 -18.70 3.06
CA SER A 224 -13.68 -18.99 4.04
C SER A 224 -12.25 -18.92 3.48
N GLU A 225 -12.08 -18.87 2.16
CA GLU A 225 -10.78 -18.92 1.47
C GLU A 225 -10.49 -17.64 0.67
N GLU A 226 -11.44 -16.70 0.55
CA GLU A 226 -11.25 -15.45 -0.19
C GLU A 226 -10.03 -14.66 0.29
N GLN A 227 -9.87 -14.54 1.61
CA GLN A 227 -8.75 -13.81 2.20
C GLN A 227 -7.41 -14.44 1.85
N THR A 228 -7.32 -15.78 1.84
CA THR A 228 -6.10 -16.50 1.49
C THR A 228 -5.70 -16.24 0.04
N VAL A 229 -6.66 -16.22 -0.89
CA VAL A 229 -6.38 -15.93 -2.31
C VAL A 229 -5.93 -14.48 -2.50
N ARG A 230 -6.58 -13.52 -1.82
CA ARG A 230 -6.17 -12.11 -1.85
C ARG A 230 -4.75 -11.93 -1.28
N GLU A 231 -4.42 -12.63 -0.21
CA GLU A 231 -3.07 -12.64 0.38
C GLU A 231 -2.04 -13.22 -0.59
N GLU A 232 -2.34 -14.30 -1.29
CA GLU A 232 -1.43 -14.89 -2.29
C GLU A 232 -1.09 -13.91 -3.42
N ILE A 233 -2.11 -13.20 -3.95
CA ILE A 233 -1.90 -12.18 -4.98
C ILE A 233 -1.08 -11.00 -4.42
N SER A 234 -1.40 -10.54 -3.22
CA SER A 234 -0.70 -9.45 -2.54
C SER A 234 0.77 -9.79 -2.29
N ASP A 235 1.05 -10.98 -1.77
CA ASP A 235 2.40 -11.46 -1.46
C ASP A 235 3.25 -11.61 -2.73
N TRP A 236 2.65 -12.05 -3.84
CA TRP A 236 3.34 -12.06 -5.13
C TRP A 236 3.79 -10.65 -5.54
N ILE A 237 2.88 -9.67 -5.50
CA ILE A 237 3.18 -8.28 -5.86
C ILE A 237 4.27 -7.72 -4.95
N GLN A 238 4.11 -7.91 -3.64
CA GLN A 238 5.03 -7.47 -2.60
C GLN A 238 6.44 -8.03 -2.81
N GLY A 239 6.54 -9.35 -2.99
CA GLY A 239 7.81 -10.05 -3.19
C GLY A 239 8.52 -9.57 -4.46
N LYS A 240 7.79 -9.33 -5.55
CA LYS A 240 8.39 -8.84 -6.79
C LYS A 240 8.81 -7.37 -6.75
N PHE A 241 8.12 -6.53 -5.99
CA PHE A 241 8.62 -5.17 -5.70
C PHE A 241 9.89 -5.21 -4.85
N ALA A 242 9.97 -6.10 -3.86
CA ALA A 242 11.18 -6.25 -3.05
C ALA A 242 12.42 -6.61 -3.89
N GLU A 243 12.27 -7.39 -4.97
CA GLU A 243 13.35 -7.69 -5.93
C GLU A 243 13.90 -6.44 -6.65
N LEU A 244 13.15 -5.32 -6.69
CA LEU A 244 13.60 -4.07 -7.31
C LEU A 244 14.58 -3.27 -6.46
N ASP A 245 14.78 -3.62 -5.18
CA ASP A 245 15.74 -2.91 -4.32
C ASP A 245 17.16 -2.99 -4.90
N ALA A 246 17.55 -4.14 -5.44
CA ALA A 246 18.85 -4.32 -6.09
C ALA A 246 19.06 -3.38 -7.30
N LEU A 247 17.98 -3.07 -8.04
CA LEU A 247 18.04 -2.16 -9.19
C LEU A 247 18.33 -0.71 -8.77
N TYR A 248 17.87 -0.30 -7.58
CA TYR A 248 18.11 1.03 -7.05
C TYR A 248 19.61 1.32 -6.87
N TRP A 249 20.38 0.29 -6.52
CA TRP A 249 21.82 0.40 -6.25
C TRP A 249 22.72 0.15 -7.46
N ASP A 250 22.19 -0.23 -8.63
CA ASP A 250 22.99 -0.47 -9.83
C ASP A 250 23.15 0.83 -10.66
N PRO A 251 24.33 1.48 -10.67
CA PRO A 251 24.55 2.73 -11.41
C PRO A 251 24.72 2.51 -12.92
N ARG A 252 24.84 1.25 -13.38
CA ARG A 252 25.05 0.91 -14.80
C ARG A 252 23.75 0.57 -15.51
N ALA A 253 22.70 0.29 -14.75
CA ALA A 253 21.39 -0.08 -15.27
C ALA A 253 20.68 1.12 -15.89
N ASN A 254 19.96 0.89 -17.00
CA ASN A 254 18.90 1.79 -17.44
C ASN A 254 17.68 1.59 -16.52
N ARG A 255 17.76 2.17 -15.31
CA ARG A 255 16.82 1.92 -14.21
C ARG A 255 15.37 2.19 -14.61
N ASP A 256 15.12 3.26 -15.34
CA ASP A 256 13.78 3.63 -15.80
C ASP A 256 13.16 2.54 -16.69
N ALA A 257 13.85 2.17 -17.77
CA ALA A 257 13.35 1.16 -18.70
C ALA A 257 13.17 -0.22 -18.05
N ILE A 258 14.13 -0.62 -17.20
CA ILE A 258 14.06 -1.90 -16.48
C ILE A 258 12.93 -1.86 -15.46
N SER A 259 12.82 -0.80 -14.66
CA SER A 259 11.76 -0.63 -13.66
C SER A 259 10.37 -0.69 -14.31
N LYS A 260 10.18 0.04 -15.42
CA LYS A 260 8.94 0.02 -16.21
C LYS A 260 8.58 -1.41 -16.64
N GLN A 261 9.54 -2.12 -17.24
CA GLN A 261 9.34 -3.50 -17.69
C GLN A 261 9.01 -4.43 -16.52
N ARG A 262 9.69 -4.29 -15.38
CA ARG A 262 9.38 -5.07 -14.17
C ARG A 262 7.97 -4.80 -13.65
N GLY A 263 7.51 -3.56 -13.65
CA GLY A 263 6.12 -3.25 -13.26
C GLY A 263 5.08 -3.97 -14.12
N LEU A 264 5.32 -4.10 -15.44
CA LEU A 264 4.46 -4.88 -16.34
C LEU A 264 4.51 -6.38 -16.03
N GLU A 265 5.70 -6.92 -15.73
CA GLU A 265 5.87 -8.32 -15.34
C GLU A 265 5.17 -8.64 -14.01
N ILE A 266 5.22 -7.71 -13.06
CA ILE A 266 4.52 -7.82 -11.77
C ILE A 266 3.01 -7.92 -12.00
N ALA A 267 2.45 -7.02 -12.81
CA ALA A 267 1.02 -7.03 -13.13
C ALA A 267 0.59 -8.32 -13.85
N ALA A 268 1.39 -8.76 -14.82
CA ALA A 268 1.13 -10.00 -15.56
C ALA A 268 1.16 -11.22 -14.64
N GLY A 269 2.18 -11.32 -13.78
CA GLY A 269 2.29 -12.41 -12.80
C GLY A 269 1.16 -12.41 -11.77
N ALA A 270 0.74 -11.24 -11.28
CA ALA A 270 -0.42 -11.15 -10.39
C ALA A 270 -1.71 -11.66 -11.08
N SER A 271 -1.86 -11.37 -12.37
CA SER A 271 -2.95 -11.91 -13.18
C SER A 271 -2.82 -13.41 -13.45
N ASP A 272 -1.60 -13.96 -13.50
CA ASP A 272 -1.37 -15.41 -13.57
C ASP A 272 -1.84 -16.08 -12.26
N VAL A 273 -1.51 -15.51 -11.10
CA VAL A 273 -1.96 -16.01 -9.78
C VAL A 273 -3.49 -16.07 -9.72
N VAL A 274 -4.19 -15.03 -10.17
CA VAL A 274 -5.66 -15.02 -10.27
C VAL A 274 -6.17 -16.18 -11.14
N ARG A 275 -5.62 -16.35 -12.34
CA ARG A 275 -6.04 -17.40 -13.29
C ARG A 275 -5.78 -18.80 -12.76
N ASP A 276 -4.67 -19.01 -12.05
CA ASP A 276 -4.34 -20.29 -11.43
C ASP A 276 -5.29 -20.61 -10.27
N ALA A 277 -5.64 -19.62 -9.45
CA ALA A 277 -6.65 -19.77 -8.41
C ALA A 277 -8.04 -20.08 -9.01
N GLU A 278 -8.47 -19.37 -10.05
CA GLU A 278 -9.74 -19.66 -10.73
C GLU A 278 -9.80 -21.11 -11.23
N LYS A 279 -8.72 -21.57 -11.87
CA LYS A 279 -8.60 -22.94 -12.35
C LYS A 279 -8.65 -23.95 -11.21
N PHE A 280 -7.92 -23.69 -10.12
CA PHE A 280 -7.92 -24.54 -8.94
C PHE A 280 -9.34 -24.70 -8.38
N TYR A 281 -10.01 -23.60 -8.04
CA TYR A 281 -11.34 -23.66 -7.42
C TYR A 281 -12.43 -24.20 -8.35
N ARG A 282 -12.37 -23.90 -9.65
CA ARG A 282 -13.30 -24.51 -10.62
C ARG A 282 -13.16 -26.03 -10.65
N THR A 283 -11.94 -26.56 -10.63
CA THR A 283 -11.71 -28.02 -10.63
C THR A 283 -12.04 -28.66 -9.28
N TRP A 284 -11.75 -27.97 -8.17
CA TRP A 284 -11.98 -28.45 -6.81
C TRP A 284 -13.46 -28.50 -6.42
N HIS A 285 -14.33 -27.69 -7.02
CA HIS A 285 -15.77 -27.70 -6.73
C HIS A 285 -16.60 -28.72 -7.55
N HIS A 286 -15.98 -29.44 -8.50
CA HIS A 286 -16.66 -30.52 -9.22
C HIS A 286 -16.90 -31.83 -8.43
N PRO A 287 -16.02 -32.30 -7.51
CA PRO A 287 -16.21 -33.55 -6.80
C PRO A 287 -17.38 -33.53 -5.81
N THR A 288 -17.66 -32.40 -5.15
CA THR A 288 -18.74 -32.31 -4.16
C THR A 288 -20.12 -32.27 -4.81
N GLN A 289 -20.28 -31.62 -5.96
CA GLN A 289 -21.54 -31.69 -6.71
C GLN A 289 -21.80 -33.08 -7.30
N GLU A 290 -20.77 -33.82 -7.70
CA GLU A 290 -20.92 -35.22 -8.10
C GLU A 290 -21.25 -36.12 -6.91
N LEU A 291 -20.64 -35.90 -5.74
CA LEU A 291 -20.94 -36.64 -4.52
C LEU A 291 -22.34 -36.32 -3.97
N ASP A 292 -22.80 -35.08 -4.02
CA ASP A 292 -24.15 -34.70 -3.61
C ASP A 292 -25.21 -35.21 -4.60
N LYS A 293 -24.90 -35.26 -5.90
CA LYS A 293 -25.73 -35.95 -6.90
C LYS A 293 -25.75 -37.46 -6.66
N LEU A 294 -24.61 -38.09 -6.39
CA LEU A 294 -24.54 -39.52 -6.05
C LEU A 294 -25.28 -39.84 -4.76
N ARG A 295 -25.19 -38.96 -3.75
CA ARG A 295 -25.91 -39.08 -2.49
C ARG A 295 -27.42 -38.94 -2.69
N GLY A 296 -27.86 -37.97 -3.51
CA GLY A 296 -29.26 -37.86 -3.91
C GLY A 296 -29.78 -39.07 -4.70
N VAL A 297 -28.94 -39.69 -5.55
CA VAL A 297 -29.29 -40.93 -6.26
C VAL A 297 -29.37 -42.13 -5.30
N LEU A 298 -28.48 -42.22 -4.31
CA LEU A 298 -28.50 -43.29 -3.30
C LEU A 298 -29.63 -43.12 -2.28
N GLU A 299 -29.97 -41.89 -1.89
CA GLU A 299 -31.07 -41.59 -0.96
C GLU A 299 -32.45 -41.66 -1.63
N GLY A 300 -32.53 -41.48 -2.96
CA GLY A 300 -33.73 -41.68 -3.77
C GLY A 300 -34.03 -43.15 -4.11
N GLN A 301 -33.10 -44.08 -3.87
CA GLN A 301 -33.38 -45.50 -3.97
C GLN A 301 -34.11 -45.97 -2.70
N ALA A 302 -35.42 -46.21 -2.84
CA ALA A 302 -36.19 -46.88 -1.80
C ALA A 302 -35.44 -48.15 -1.36
N PRO A 303 -35.25 -48.38 -0.04
CA PRO A 303 -34.51 -49.53 0.45
C PRO A 303 -35.11 -50.79 -0.15
N ALA A 304 -34.26 -51.63 -0.76
CA ALA A 304 -34.68 -52.92 -1.29
C ALA A 304 -35.46 -53.66 -0.20
N ALA A 305 -36.75 -53.88 -0.44
CA ALA A 305 -37.65 -54.59 0.45
C ALA A 305 -37.14 -56.02 0.61
N GLY A 306 -36.29 -56.26 1.62
CA GLY A 306 -35.69 -57.58 1.84
C GLY A 306 -34.41 -57.63 2.68
N ALA A 307 -33.81 -56.50 3.06
CA ALA A 307 -32.62 -56.56 3.92
C ALA A 307 -33.01 -57.05 5.35
N PRO A 308 -32.40 -58.15 5.86
CA PRO A 308 -32.69 -58.66 7.19
C PRO A 308 -32.27 -57.66 8.26
N ARG A 309 -33.20 -57.34 9.18
CA ARG A 309 -32.93 -56.56 10.39
C ARG A 309 -31.87 -57.28 11.23
N VAL A 310 -30.67 -56.71 11.31
CA VAL A 310 -29.68 -57.09 12.32
C VAL A 310 -30.17 -56.56 13.67
N PRO A 311 -30.33 -57.41 14.71
CA PRO A 311 -30.71 -56.96 16.04
C PRO A 311 -29.65 -56.03 16.62
N GLN A 312 -30.05 -54.83 17.04
CA GLN A 312 -29.26 -54.00 17.94
C GLN A 312 -29.23 -54.67 19.31
N GLY A 313 -28.20 -55.49 19.53
CA GLY A 313 -27.86 -56.10 20.80
C GLY A 313 -26.75 -55.32 21.49
N GLU A 314 -27.02 -54.95 22.73
CA GLU A 314 -26.13 -54.43 23.75
C GLU A 314 -24.72 -55.05 23.74
N ALA A 315 -23.67 -54.22 23.83
CA ALA A 315 -22.48 -54.57 24.62
C ALA A 315 -21.53 -53.36 24.84
N ALA A 316 -20.99 -53.34 26.07
CA ALA A 316 -19.73 -52.75 26.48
C ALA A 316 -19.69 -51.25 26.86
N GLN A 317 -20.27 -50.98 28.04
CA GLN A 317 -19.67 -50.07 29.03
C GLN A 317 -18.21 -50.50 29.32
N GLY A 318 -17.25 -49.83 28.69
CA GLY A 318 -15.81 -50.01 28.91
C GLY A 318 -15.22 -48.84 29.72
N ARG A 319 -15.19 -49.02 31.03
CA ARG A 319 -14.60 -48.15 32.07
C ARG A 319 -13.07 -48.16 31.97
N ARG A 320 -12.41 -47.01 31.70
CA ARG A 320 -10.99 -46.79 32.06
C ARG A 320 -10.71 -45.35 32.50
N THR A 321 -10.76 -45.19 33.83
CA THR A 321 -9.79 -44.51 34.71
C THR A 321 -8.86 -43.45 34.11
N ALA A 322 -9.06 -42.22 34.60
CA ALA A 322 -8.06 -41.18 34.70
C ALA A 322 -6.91 -41.58 35.64
N GLN A 323 -5.68 -41.22 35.28
CA GLN A 323 -4.61 -40.94 36.23
C GLN A 323 -3.92 -39.61 35.83
N PRO A 324 -3.67 -38.71 36.79
CA PRO A 324 -2.88 -37.50 36.59
C PRO A 324 -1.39 -37.79 36.82
N VAL A 325 -0.50 -37.26 35.98
CA VAL A 325 0.94 -37.23 36.26
C VAL A 325 1.43 -35.79 36.14
N GLU A 326 1.67 -35.24 37.33
CA GLU A 326 2.76 -34.40 37.78
C GLU A 326 3.36 -33.29 36.89
N GLN A 327 3.26 -32.10 37.48
CA GLN A 327 4.16 -30.97 37.35
C GLN A 327 5.64 -31.37 37.33
N ILE A 328 6.38 -30.84 36.34
CA ILE A 328 7.79 -30.49 36.53
C ILE A 328 7.95 -29.02 36.19
N ALA A 329 8.04 -28.20 37.23
CA ALA A 329 8.67 -26.90 37.18
C ALA A 329 10.17 -27.09 37.43
N THR A 330 11.04 -26.50 36.60
CA THR A 330 11.97 -25.41 36.99
C THR A 330 13.23 -25.31 36.12
N ARG A 331 13.56 -24.02 35.85
CA ARG A 331 14.89 -23.39 35.72
C ARG A 331 15.68 -23.51 34.42
N GLY A 332 16.04 -22.33 33.90
CA GLY A 332 17.37 -22.14 33.32
C GLY A 332 17.54 -20.97 32.34
N THR A 333 17.24 -19.73 32.75
CA THR A 333 17.87 -18.55 32.11
C THR A 333 19.31 -18.43 32.63
N PRO A 334 20.27 -18.09 31.75
CA PRO A 334 21.28 -17.13 32.16
C PRO A 334 21.36 -15.97 31.17
N ALA A 335 21.35 -14.77 31.74
CA ALA A 335 21.85 -13.58 31.08
C ALA A 335 23.38 -13.65 30.98
N ARG A 336 23.91 -13.26 29.82
CA ARG A 336 24.97 -12.26 29.70
C ARG A 336 24.94 -11.65 28.31
#